data_AF-A0AA38X6X3-F1
#
_entry.id   AF-A0AA38X6X3-F1
#
_cell.length_a   1.000
_cell.length_b   1.000
_cell.length_c   1.000
_cell.angle_alpha   90.00
_cell.angle_beta   90.00
_cell.angle_gamma   90.00
#
_symmetry.space_group_name_H-M   'P 1'
#
loop_
_entity.id
_entity.type
_entity.pdbx_description
1 polymer ?
#
loop_
_entity_poly.entity_id
_entity_poly.type
_entity_poly.pdbx_seq_one_letter_code
_entity_poly.pdbx_strand_id
1 'polypeptide(L)'
;MGYPTMISTSDKTTTVNCTVTASIYGALYHNGALMGIACSVSASIKSCQAGPEIPDSLQPTDLQMTIAHPSWIDRFPFPKMRDNMITLMGIIDEEEFLADLFCFTSFTLDAGAAPWDPKAWKIGKEFSAKWGYLFY
;
A
#
# COMPACT_ATOMS: atom_id res chain seq x y z
N MET A 1 -15.62 10.63 0.67
CA MET A 1 -16.14 11.08 1.98
C MET A 1 -15.11 10.74 3.04
N GLY A 2 -14.79 11.68 3.93
CA GLY A 2 -13.89 11.42 5.07
C GLY A 2 -14.66 11.24 6.37
N TYR A 3 -14.00 10.75 7.41
CA TYR A 3 -14.56 10.63 8.76
C TYR A 3 -13.83 11.56 9.73
N PRO A 4 -14.55 12.23 10.66
CA PRO A 4 -13.92 13.01 11.72
C PRO A 4 -13.04 12.12 12.62
N THR A 5 -11.88 12.63 13.03
CA THR A 5 -10.95 11.93 13.92
C THR A 5 -10.12 12.92 14.73
N MET A 6 -9.71 12.49 15.93
CA MET A 6 -8.72 13.20 16.75
C MET A 6 -7.37 12.51 16.61
N ILE A 7 -6.35 13.24 16.14
CA ILE A 7 -4.98 12.73 16.01
C ILE A 7 -4.12 13.34 17.12
N SER A 8 -3.40 12.49 17.86
CA SER A 8 -2.40 12.94 18.83
C SER A 8 -1.24 13.64 18.15
N THR A 9 -0.76 14.73 18.72
CA THR A 9 0.47 15.38 18.26
C THR A 9 1.71 14.66 18.79
N SER A 10 2.90 15.11 18.39
CA SER A 10 4.16 14.64 18.99
C SER A 10 4.20 14.86 20.50
N ASP A 11 3.52 15.90 21.00
CA ASP A 11 3.13 15.99 22.40
C ASP A 11 1.88 15.13 22.63
N LYS A 12 2.07 14.01 23.32
CA LYS A 12 1.02 13.03 23.62
C LYS A 12 -0.13 13.60 24.46
N THR A 13 0.03 14.79 25.03
CA THR A 13 -1.03 15.48 25.80
C THR A 13 -1.98 16.30 24.93
N THR A 14 -1.67 16.49 23.65
CA THR A 14 -2.44 17.37 22.75
C THR A 14 -2.98 16.60 21.55
N THR A 15 -4.19 16.96 21.11
CA THR A 15 -4.86 16.37 19.95
C THR A 15 -5.35 17.43 18.96
N VAL A 16 -5.38 17.08 17.67
CA VAL A 16 -5.93 17.90 16.59
C VAL A 16 -7.14 17.20 15.99
N ASN A 17 -8.25 17.93 15.86
CA ASN A 17 -9.44 17.46 15.14
C ASN A 17 -9.20 17.59 13.64
N CYS A 18 -9.31 16.48 12.90
CA CYS A 18 -9.24 16.49 11.45
C CYS A 18 -10.34 15.61 10.85
N THR A 19 -10.55 15.74 9.55
CA THR A 19 -11.36 14.79 8.78
C THR A 19 -10.39 13.97 7.93
N VAL A 20 -10.27 12.68 8.24
CA VAL A 20 -9.44 11.78 7.45
C VAL A 20 -10.24 11.37 6.21
N THR A 21 -9.79 11.81 5.04
CA THR A 21 -10.29 11.27 3.77
C THR A 21 -9.79 9.84 3.61
N ALA A 22 -10.67 8.93 3.17
CA ALA A 22 -10.28 7.60 2.72
C ALA A 22 -9.45 7.73 1.42
N SER A 23 -8.19 8.13 1.56
CA SER A 23 -7.23 8.22 0.46
C SER A 23 -6.48 6.89 0.36
N ILE A 24 -6.08 6.56 -0.86
CA ILE A 24 -5.27 5.37 -1.12
C ILE A 24 -3.91 5.44 -0.40
N TYR A 25 -3.36 6.64 -0.21
CA TYR A 25 -2.14 6.85 0.57
C TYR A 25 -2.33 6.55 2.05
N GLY A 26 -3.48 6.95 2.63
CA GLY A 26 -3.84 6.58 3.99
C GLY A 26 -3.99 5.06 4.14
N ALA A 27 -4.59 4.41 3.14
CA ALA A 27 -4.72 2.95 3.10
C ALA A 27 -3.36 2.25 3.02
N LEU A 28 -2.46 2.67 2.13
CA LEU A 28 -1.09 2.15 2.02
C LEU A 28 -0.26 2.40 3.28
N TYR A 29 -0.43 3.56 3.91
CA TYR A 29 0.20 3.86 5.19
C TYR A 29 -0.27 2.89 6.27
N HIS A 30 -1.59 2.70 6.39
CA HIS A 30 -2.20 1.81 7.38
C HIS A 30 -1.75 0.35 7.18
N ASN A 31 -1.78 -0.16 5.95
CA ASN A 31 -1.32 -1.52 5.66
C ASN A 31 0.13 -1.73 6.09
N GLY A 32 1.03 -0.80 5.74
CA GLY A 32 2.42 -0.89 6.17
C GLY A 32 2.59 -0.78 7.69
N ALA A 33 1.84 0.11 8.36
CA ALA A 33 1.88 0.23 9.82
C ALA A 33 1.43 -1.06 10.51
N LEU A 34 0.40 -1.74 9.97
CA LEU A 34 -0.09 -3.03 10.46
C LEU A 34 1.02 -4.11 10.39
N MET A 35 1.86 -4.07 9.35
CA MET A 35 3.00 -4.99 9.17
C MET A 35 4.31 -4.49 9.79
N GLY A 36 4.32 -3.35 10.49
CA GLY A 36 5.54 -2.78 11.07
C GLY A 36 6.51 -2.16 10.06
N ILE A 37 6.06 -1.84 8.84
CA ILE A 37 6.88 -1.26 7.78
C ILE A 37 6.88 0.26 7.89
N ALA A 38 8.07 0.84 8.11
CA ALA A 38 8.26 2.28 8.13
C ALA A 38 8.04 2.92 6.74
N CYS A 39 7.29 4.02 6.68
CA CYS A 39 7.02 4.71 5.40
C CYS A 39 8.14 5.71 5.02
N SER A 40 8.93 6.15 6.01
CA SER A 40 9.99 7.13 5.84
C SER A 40 11.32 6.52 5.39
N VAL A 41 11.40 5.20 5.26
CA VAL A 41 12.63 4.48 4.94
C VAL A 41 12.44 3.79 3.60
N SER A 42 13.28 4.14 2.63
CA SER A 42 13.43 3.34 1.40
C SER A 42 14.46 2.26 1.68
N ALA A 43 14.02 1.00 1.73
CA ALA A 43 14.88 -0.15 1.97
C ALA A 43 14.45 -1.31 1.07
N SER A 44 15.44 -1.92 0.41
CA SER A 44 15.26 -3.20 -0.28
C SER A 44 15.57 -4.34 0.67
N ILE A 45 14.55 -5.07 1.11
CA ILE A 45 14.62 -6.12 2.12
C ILE A 45 13.76 -7.32 1.72
N LYS A 46 13.99 -8.47 2.34
CA LYS A 46 13.07 -9.61 2.25
C LYS A 46 11.97 -9.45 3.29
N SER A 47 10.75 -9.85 2.96
CA SER A 47 9.66 -9.85 3.93
C SER A 47 9.87 -10.98 4.93
N CYS A 48 9.53 -10.74 6.19
CA CYS A 48 9.51 -11.75 7.24
C CYS A 48 8.13 -12.41 7.30
N GLN A 49 8.08 -13.65 7.81
CA GLN A 49 6.81 -14.31 8.12
C GLN A 49 5.95 -13.42 9.01
N ALA A 50 4.73 -13.13 8.57
CA ALA A 50 3.74 -12.39 9.35
C ALA A 50 2.94 -13.34 10.26
N GLY A 51 2.49 -12.78 11.40
CA GLY A 51 1.62 -13.49 12.33
C GLY A 51 0.18 -13.62 11.83
N PRO A 52 -0.65 -14.42 12.51
CA PRO A 52 -2.05 -14.66 12.13
C PRO A 52 -2.95 -13.42 12.28
N GLU A 53 -2.50 -12.38 12.97
CA GLU A 53 -3.18 -11.10 13.08
C GLU A 53 -3.14 -10.26 11.79
N ILE A 54 -2.21 -10.57 10.88
CA ILE A 54 -2.08 -9.89 9.60
C ILE A 54 -3.07 -10.50 8.60
N PRO A 55 -3.93 -9.69 7.94
CA PRO A 55 -4.90 -10.17 6.95
C PRO A 55 -4.25 -10.93 5.80
N ASP A 56 -4.94 -11.95 5.28
CA ASP A 56 -4.45 -12.83 4.21
C ASP A 56 -3.93 -12.08 2.97
N SER A 57 -4.58 -10.99 2.59
CA SER A 57 -4.18 -10.14 1.45
C SER A 57 -2.85 -9.40 1.64
N LEU A 58 -2.39 -9.29 2.89
CA LEU A 58 -1.13 -8.65 3.26
C LEU A 58 -0.06 -9.66 3.69
N GLN A 59 -0.41 -10.93 3.89
CA GLN A 59 0.58 -11.98 4.15
C GLN A 59 1.66 -11.98 3.06
N PRO A 60 2.94 -12.12 3.41
CA PRO A 60 4.01 -12.14 2.43
C PRO A 60 3.89 -13.38 1.56
N THR A 61 4.16 -13.24 0.27
CA THR A 61 4.28 -14.38 -0.66
C THR A 61 5.63 -15.06 -0.51
N ASP A 62 5.77 -16.27 -1.05
CA ASP A 62 7.05 -16.98 -1.10
C ASP A 62 8.12 -16.16 -1.84
N LEU A 63 7.74 -15.40 -2.86
CA LEU A 63 8.67 -14.56 -3.62
C LEU A 63 9.18 -13.41 -2.75
N GLN A 64 8.30 -12.73 -2.02
CA GLN A 64 8.64 -11.64 -1.10
C GLN A 64 9.57 -12.09 0.03
N MET A 65 9.41 -13.33 0.53
CA MET A 65 10.30 -13.91 1.53
C MET A 65 11.67 -14.35 0.96
N THR A 66 11.75 -14.57 -0.35
CA THR A 66 12.96 -15.11 -1.00
C THR A 66 13.83 -14.01 -1.61
N ILE A 67 13.22 -13.00 -2.23
CA ILE A 67 13.86 -11.95 -3.02
C ILE A 67 13.79 -10.62 -2.27
N ALA A 68 14.93 -9.95 -2.12
CA ALA A 68 14.96 -8.61 -1.53
C ALA A 68 14.33 -7.61 -2.50
N HIS A 69 13.43 -6.77 -2.00
CA HIS A 69 12.67 -5.81 -2.79
C HIS A 69 12.32 -4.56 -1.95
N PRO A 70 12.00 -3.43 -2.58
CA PRO A 70 11.53 -2.22 -1.91
C PRO A 70 10.30 -2.50 -1.05
N SER A 71 10.44 -2.32 0.27
CA SER A 71 9.40 -2.68 1.24
C SER A 71 8.09 -1.89 1.12
N TRP A 72 8.07 -0.83 0.32
CA TRP A 72 6.85 -0.10 0.01
C TRP A 72 5.87 -0.93 -0.84
N ILE A 73 6.36 -1.92 -1.61
CA ILE A 73 5.53 -2.82 -2.43
C ILE A 73 4.60 -3.66 -1.52
N ASP A 74 5.06 -4.05 -0.34
CA ASP A 74 4.30 -4.88 0.60
C ASP A 74 2.98 -4.25 1.03
N ARG A 75 2.89 -2.91 0.98
CA ARG A 75 1.73 -2.11 1.42
C ARG A 75 0.48 -2.34 0.58
N PHE A 76 0.62 -2.87 -0.64
CA PHE A 76 -0.50 -3.14 -1.53
C PHE A 76 -1.19 -4.46 -1.15
N PRO A 77 -2.53 -4.51 -1.03
CA PRO A 77 -3.26 -5.72 -0.66
C PRO A 77 -3.46 -6.70 -1.83
N PHE A 78 -2.54 -6.71 -2.79
CA PHE A 78 -2.65 -7.47 -4.04
C PHE A 78 -1.45 -8.40 -4.22
N PRO A 79 -1.48 -9.63 -3.67
CA PRO A 79 -0.34 -10.55 -3.70
C PRO A 79 0.27 -10.75 -5.10
N LYS A 80 -0.58 -10.97 -6.11
CA LYS A 80 -0.14 -11.16 -7.51
C LYS A 80 0.55 -9.93 -8.09
N MET A 81 0.03 -8.73 -7.81
CA MET A 81 0.63 -7.48 -8.28
C MET A 81 1.97 -7.21 -7.60
N ARG A 82 2.10 -7.47 -6.30
CA ARG A 82 3.39 -7.38 -5.59
C ARG A 82 4.44 -8.30 -6.23
N ASP A 83 4.07 -9.56 -6.46
CA ASP A 83 4.98 -10.53 -7.07
C ASP A 83 5.41 -10.12 -8.48
N ASN A 84 4.46 -9.61 -9.28
CA ASN A 84 4.76 -9.13 -10.63
C ASN A 84 5.66 -7.88 -10.60
N MET A 85 5.46 -6.95 -9.65
CA MET A 85 6.35 -5.79 -9.48
C MET A 85 7.77 -6.23 -9.10
N ILE A 86 7.91 -7.18 -8.17
CA ILE A 86 9.22 -7.73 -7.77
C ILE A 86 9.91 -8.42 -8.94
N THR A 87 9.15 -9.21 -9.71
CA THR A 87 9.68 -9.94 -10.87
C THR A 87 10.14 -9.00 -11.99
N LEU A 88 9.43 -7.88 -12.19
CA LEU A 88 9.67 -6.93 -13.28
C LEU A 88 10.48 -5.70 -12.87
N MET A 89 11.03 -5.66 -11.66
CA MET A 89 11.74 -4.49 -11.10
C MET A 89 12.90 -3.97 -11.96
N GLY A 90 13.54 -4.83 -12.75
CA GLY A 90 14.60 -4.43 -13.69
C GLY A 90 14.08 -3.91 -15.04
N ILE A 91 12.77 -3.90 -15.24
CA ILE A 91 12.08 -3.52 -16.48
C ILE A 91 11.18 -2.30 -16.23
N ILE A 92 10.52 -2.25 -15.08
CA ILE A 92 9.65 -1.15 -14.66
C ILE A 92 10.49 -0.04 -14.04
N ASP A 93 10.20 1.20 -14.41
CA ASP A 93 10.70 2.37 -13.69
C ASP A 93 9.84 2.60 -12.43
N GLU A 94 10.44 2.37 -11.26
CA GLU A 94 9.78 2.51 -9.97
C GLU A 94 9.34 3.95 -9.69
N GLU A 95 10.15 4.94 -10.05
CA GLU A 95 9.83 6.35 -9.84
C GLU A 95 8.70 6.79 -10.76
N GLU A 96 8.64 6.25 -11.98
CA GLU A 96 7.51 6.44 -12.87
C GLU A 96 6.21 5.86 -12.29
N PHE A 97 6.25 4.63 -11.77
CA PHE A 97 5.09 4.02 -11.11
C PHE A 97 4.63 4.84 -9.91
N LEU A 98 5.55 5.29 -9.06
CA LEU A 98 5.24 6.11 -7.89
C LEU A 98 4.69 7.48 -8.32
N ALA A 99 5.28 8.14 -9.31
CA ALA A 99 4.78 9.40 -9.85
C ALA A 99 3.33 9.26 -10.32
N ASP A 100 3.01 8.21 -11.07
CA ASP A 100 1.64 7.94 -11.52
C ASP A 100 0.70 7.58 -10.36
N LEU A 101 1.21 6.83 -9.37
CA LEU A 101 0.47 6.50 -8.16
C LEU A 101 0.06 7.76 -7.39
N PHE A 102 0.98 8.73 -7.28
CA PHE A 102 0.82 9.97 -6.50
C PHE A 102 0.08 11.09 -7.24
N CYS A 103 0.29 11.21 -8.56
CA CYS A 103 -0.13 12.38 -9.32
C CYS A 103 -1.37 12.14 -10.18
N PHE A 104 -1.78 10.89 -10.40
CA PHE A 104 -3.01 10.56 -11.13
C PHE A 104 -4.09 9.98 -10.22
N THR A 105 -5.29 9.80 -10.79
CA THR A 105 -6.30 8.94 -10.17
C THR A 105 -5.87 7.48 -10.35
N SER A 106 -4.99 7.01 -9.45
CA SER A 106 -4.40 5.66 -9.51
C SER A 106 -5.35 4.58 -9.03
N PHE A 107 -5.89 4.77 -7.83
CA PHE A 107 -6.92 3.92 -7.24
C PHE A 107 -7.98 4.78 -6.56
N THR A 108 -9.15 4.18 -6.34
CA THR A 108 -10.15 4.65 -5.39
C THR A 108 -10.48 3.51 -4.43
N LEU A 109 -10.93 3.86 -3.22
CA LEU A 109 -11.30 2.90 -2.19
C LEU A 109 -12.76 3.13 -1.81
N ASP A 110 -13.52 2.04 -1.65
CA ASP A 110 -14.89 2.13 -1.14
C ASP A 110 -14.92 2.74 0.27
N ALA A 111 -15.89 3.63 0.49
CA ALA A 111 -15.96 4.40 1.73
C ALA A 111 -16.17 3.49 2.94
N GLY A 112 -15.30 3.61 3.94
CA GLY A 112 -15.35 2.79 5.16
C GLY A 112 -14.83 1.36 5.00
N ALA A 113 -14.35 0.97 3.82
CA ALA A 113 -13.76 -0.34 3.61
C ALA A 113 -12.41 -0.48 4.33
N ALA A 114 -12.07 -1.72 4.68
CA ALA A 114 -10.76 -2.03 5.24
C ALA A 114 -9.66 -1.79 4.20
N PRO A 115 -8.56 -1.09 4.53
CA PRO A 115 -7.42 -0.86 3.63
C PRO A 115 -6.82 -2.12 3.00
N TRP A 116 -6.94 -3.25 3.69
CA TRP A 116 -6.44 -4.55 3.25
C TRP A 116 -7.46 -5.39 2.48
N ASP A 117 -8.70 -4.95 2.27
CA ASP A 117 -9.65 -5.69 1.43
C ASP A 117 -9.41 -5.36 -0.05
N PRO A 118 -8.79 -6.25 -0.86
CA PRO A 118 -8.50 -5.97 -2.26
C PRO A 118 -9.75 -5.69 -3.10
N LYS A 119 -10.93 -6.21 -2.70
CA LYS A 119 -12.17 -6.04 -3.48
C LYS A 119 -12.74 -4.62 -3.37
N ALA A 120 -12.36 -3.89 -2.33
CA ALA A 120 -12.77 -2.51 -2.11
C ALA A 120 -11.98 -1.50 -2.95
N TRP A 121 -10.86 -1.92 -3.54
CA TRP A 121 -10.01 -1.06 -4.37
C TRP A 121 -10.45 -1.11 -5.82
N LYS A 122 -10.60 0.06 -6.44
CA LYS A 122 -10.93 0.22 -7.85
C LYS A 122 -9.78 0.94 -8.53
N ILE A 123 -9.17 0.28 -9.52
CA ILE A 123 -8.09 0.86 -10.31
C ILE A 123 -8.65 1.97 -11.23
N GLY A 124 -7.97 3.11 -11.26
CA GLY A 124 -8.29 4.21 -12.16
C GLY A 124 -8.01 3.83 -13.61
N LYS A 125 -8.73 4.43 -14.55
CA LYS A 125 -8.70 4.05 -15.96
C LYS A 125 -7.32 4.22 -16.57
N GLU A 126 -6.71 5.39 -16.40
CA GLU A 126 -5.40 5.73 -16.96
C GLU A 126 -4.30 4.89 -16.31
N PHE A 127 -4.38 4.70 -14.99
CA PHE A 127 -3.44 3.87 -14.25
C PHE A 127 -3.55 2.40 -14.68
N SER A 128 -4.76 1.88 -14.88
CA SER A 128 -4.98 0.54 -15.40
C SER A 128 -4.48 0.36 -16.83
N ALA A 129 -4.57 1.38 -17.67
CA ALA A 129 -4.09 1.30 -19.05
C ALA A 129 -2.57 1.12 -19.11
N LYS A 130 -1.84 1.67 -18.14
CA LYS A 130 -0.37 1.59 -18.07
C LYS A 130 0.11 0.43 -17.21
N TRP A 131 -0.44 0.25 -16.02
CA TRP A 131 0.05 -0.67 -14.99
C TRP A 131 -0.85 -1.89 -14.77
N GLY A 132 -1.99 -1.99 -15.46
CA GLY A 132 -2.98 -3.05 -15.24
C GLY A 132 -2.47 -4.46 -15.53
N TYR A 133 -1.43 -4.61 -16.36
CA TYR A 133 -0.80 -5.91 -16.61
C TYR A 133 -0.18 -6.53 -15.35
N LEU A 134 0.13 -5.72 -14.32
CA LEU A 134 0.64 -6.23 -13.04
C LEU A 134 -0.39 -7.07 -12.29
N PHE A 135 -1.67 -7.00 -12.62
CA PHE A 135 -2.72 -7.73 -11.91
C PHE A 135 -3.03 -9.13 -12.49
N TYR A 136 -2.33 -9.55 -13.54
CA TYR A 136 -2.52 -10.84 -14.24
C TYR A 136 -1.23 -11.66 -14.26
#